data_AF-A0AAU5HQ96-F1
#
_entry.id   AF-A0AAU5HQ96-F1
#
_cell.length_a   1.000
_cell.length_b   1.000
_cell.length_c   1.000
_cell.angle_alpha   90.00
_cell.angle_beta   90.00
_cell.angle_gamma   90.00
#
_symmetry.space_group_name_H-M   'P 1'
#
loop_
_entity.id
_entity.type
_entity.pdbx_description
1 polymer ?
#
loop_
_entity_poly.entity_id
_entity_poly.type
_entity_poly.pdbx_seq_one_letter_code
_entity_poly.pdbx_strand_id
1 'polypeptide(L)'
;MADGSAPSAQQAFTSLMRARIAPGLRALGFKGSGQTYELPHLETWALIGFQKSAHNTAGQVEFTLNVTVADKLGWAQARRREPHLPARPSPNTVYGPAAWHSRIGRLLPANRDTWWTISATTDPEPVARGVISAVTEYALPAIRERRRS
;
A
#
# COMPACT_ATOMS: atom_id res chain seq x y z
N MET A 1 -17.22 34.35 -1.41
CA MET A 1 -17.72 33.47 -0.34
C MET A 1 -17.03 32.12 -0.50
N ALA A 2 -16.11 31.78 0.39
CA ALA A 2 -15.49 30.46 0.39
C ALA A 2 -16.51 29.48 0.98
N ASP A 3 -16.81 28.40 0.26
CA ASP A 3 -17.64 27.31 0.74
C ASP A 3 -17.02 26.73 2.02
N GLY A 4 -17.69 26.95 3.15
CA GLY A 4 -17.28 26.55 4.50
C GLY A 4 -17.60 25.10 4.81
N SER A 5 -17.63 24.21 3.82
CA SER A 5 -17.83 22.78 4.03
C SER A 5 -16.60 22.18 4.72
N ALA A 6 -16.80 21.56 5.88
CA ALA A 6 -15.75 20.83 6.59
C ALA A 6 -15.12 19.78 5.65
N PRO A 7 -13.80 19.57 5.70
CA PRO A 7 -13.13 18.64 4.79
C PRO A 7 -13.71 17.23 4.96
N SER A 8 -14.09 16.59 3.86
CA SER A 8 -14.56 15.19 3.86
C SER A 8 -13.47 14.23 4.34
N ALA A 9 -13.85 13.02 4.78
CA ALA A 9 -12.89 11.97 5.14
C ALA A 9 -11.94 11.60 3.98
N GLN A 10 -12.36 11.80 2.74
CA GLN A 10 -11.62 11.56 1.52
C GLN A 10 -10.53 12.62 1.34
N GLN A 11 -10.84 13.87 1.66
CA GLN A 11 -9.86 14.95 1.71
C GLN A 11 -8.88 14.72 2.87
N ALA A 12 -9.37 14.29 4.05
CA ALA A 12 -8.51 13.93 5.18
C ALA A 12 -7.54 12.79 4.83
N PHE A 13 -8.02 11.71 4.22
CA PHE A 13 -7.19 10.61 3.72
C PHE A 13 -6.14 11.09 2.71
N THR A 14 -6.55 11.92 1.74
CA THR A 14 -5.63 12.45 0.71
C THR A 14 -4.54 13.32 1.35
N SER A 15 -4.91 14.15 2.32
CA SER A 15 -3.99 14.98 3.09
C SER A 15 -3.03 14.13 3.94
N LEU A 16 -3.52 13.11 4.64
CA LEU A 16 -2.70 12.13 5.37
C LEU A 16 -1.67 11.49 4.45
N MET A 17 -2.12 10.99 3.29
CA MET A 17 -1.24 10.36 2.30
C MET A 17 -0.16 11.33 1.83
N ARG A 18 -0.54 12.54 1.42
CA ARG A 18 0.39 13.52 0.85
C ARG A 18 1.36 14.09 1.87
N ALA A 19 0.88 14.43 3.07
CA ALA A 19 1.63 15.23 4.04
C ALA A 19 2.43 14.39 5.04
N ARG A 20 2.12 13.09 5.21
CA ARG A 20 2.77 12.24 6.21
C ARG A 20 3.25 10.91 5.64
N ILE A 21 2.38 10.14 5.01
CA ILE A 21 2.73 8.78 4.55
C ILE A 21 3.69 8.84 3.37
N ALA A 22 3.42 9.64 2.34
CA ALA A 22 4.27 9.68 1.15
C ALA A 22 5.71 10.14 1.45
N PRO A 23 5.96 11.19 2.27
CA PRO A 23 7.30 11.53 2.72
C PRO A 23 7.98 10.40 3.51
N GLY A 24 7.26 9.76 4.44
CA GLY A 24 7.80 8.64 5.21
C GLY A 24 8.21 7.45 4.34
N LEU A 25 7.37 7.05 3.38
CA LEU A 25 7.71 6.00 2.41
C LEU A 25 8.91 6.38 1.53
N ARG A 26 9.02 7.65 1.13
CA ARG A 26 10.18 8.13 0.35
C ARG A 26 11.47 8.09 1.15
N ALA A 27 11.43 8.42 2.44
CA ALA A 27 12.57 8.29 3.33
C ALA A 27 13.04 6.83 3.46
N LEU A 28 12.14 5.86 3.30
CA LEU A 28 12.45 4.42 3.25
C LEU A 28 12.90 3.93 1.85
N GLY A 29 13.03 4.83 0.87
CA GLY A 29 13.47 4.52 -0.49
C GLY A 29 12.36 4.14 -1.47
N PHE A 30 11.09 4.18 -1.06
CA PHE A 30 9.98 3.96 -1.98
C PHE A 30 9.79 5.15 -2.94
N LYS A 31 9.40 4.86 -4.18
CA LYS A 31 8.98 5.82 -5.21
C LYS A 31 7.52 5.60 -5.55
N GLY A 32 6.78 6.68 -5.80
CA GLY A 32 5.36 6.59 -6.12
C GLY A 32 4.55 7.78 -5.61
N SER A 33 3.25 7.67 -5.81
CA SER A 33 2.28 8.69 -5.48
C SER A 33 0.88 8.09 -5.29
N GLY A 34 -0.02 8.87 -4.69
CA GLY A 34 -1.39 8.43 -4.45
C GLY A 34 -1.40 7.23 -3.51
N GLN A 35 -1.85 6.08 -4.01
CA GLN A 35 -2.06 4.85 -3.23
C GLN A 35 -1.10 3.72 -3.62
N THR A 36 -0.13 3.96 -4.50
CA THR A 36 0.79 2.90 -4.95
C THR A 36 2.24 3.37 -4.91
N TYR A 37 3.08 2.55 -4.28
CA TYR A 37 4.49 2.83 -4.08
C TYR A 37 5.33 1.60 -4.43
N GLU A 38 6.51 1.83 -4.99
CA GLU A 38 7.49 0.82 -5.37
C GLU A 38 8.74 1.01 -4.56
N LEU A 39 9.33 -0.07 -4.05
CA LEU A 39 10.73 -0.04 -3.63
C LEU A 39 11.57 -0.50 -4.84
N PRO A 40 12.25 0.41 -5.57
CA PRO A 40 12.87 0.07 -6.84
C PRO A 40 13.88 -1.06 -6.70
N HIS A 41 13.90 -1.96 -7.68
CA HIS A 41 14.88 -3.03 -7.79
C HIS A 41 15.05 -3.43 -9.26
N LEU A 42 16.24 -3.94 -9.61
CA LEU A 42 16.53 -4.31 -11.00
C LEU A 42 15.71 -5.53 -11.43
N GLU A 43 15.60 -6.53 -10.56
CA GLU A 43 15.07 -7.85 -10.92
C GLU A 43 13.63 -8.09 -10.43
N THR A 44 13.17 -7.36 -9.41
CA THR A 44 11.87 -7.62 -8.79
C THR A 44 10.98 -6.39 -8.82
N TRP A 45 9.68 -6.59 -9.03
CA TRP A 45 8.67 -5.64 -8.60
C TRP A 45 8.45 -5.80 -7.10
N ALA A 46 8.58 -4.74 -6.32
CA ALA A 46 8.23 -4.72 -4.90
C ALA A 46 7.32 -3.54 -4.62
N LEU A 47 6.06 -3.83 -4.32
CA LEU A 47 4.96 -2.87 -4.37
C LEU A 47 4.22 -2.83 -3.04
N ILE A 48 3.83 -1.63 -2.65
CA ILE A 48 2.85 -1.40 -1.59
C ILE A 48 1.66 -0.66 -2.21
N GLY A 49 0.46 -1.19 -1.94
CA GLY A 49 -0.81 -0.62 -2.35
C GLY A 49 -1.65 -0.28 -1.13
N PHE A 50 -2.19 0.93 -1.10
CA PHE A 50 -3.21 1.32 -0.13
C PHE A 50 -4.57 0.94 -0.70
N GLN A 51 -5.29 0.09 0.02
CA GLN A 51 -6.61 -0.39 -0.36
C GLN A 51 -7.66 0.23 0.55
N LYS A 52 -8.56 1.01 -0.03
CA LYS A 52 -9.75 1.52 0.66
C LYS A 52 -10.80 0.42 0.83
N SER A 53 -11.54 0.47 1.93
CA SER A 53 -12.74 -0.35 2.15
C SER A 53 -13.81 0.00 1.11
N ALA A 54 -14.58 -1.01 0.70
CA ALA A 54 -15.74 -0.81 -0.16
C ALA A 54 -16.88 -0.08 0.57
N HIS A 55 -16.86 -0.04 1.90
CA HIS A 55 -17.90 0.57 2.74
C HIS A 55 -17.58 2.00 3.19
N ASN A 56 -16.63 2.66 2.51
CA ASN A 56 -16.26 4.03 2.85
C ASN A 56 -17.40 5.02 2.57
N THR A 57 -17.55 6.00 3.45
CA THR A 57 -18.57 7.05 3.38
C THR A 57 -17.91 8.42 3.33
N ALA A 58 -18.68 9.49 3.07
CA ALA A 58 -18.15 10.85 3.14
C ALA A 58 -17.58 11.23 4.53
N GLY A 59 -18.07 10.57 5.59
CA GLY A 59 -17.65 10.81 6.98
C GLY A 59 -16.48 9.94 7.44
N GLN A 60 -16.16 8.85 6.74
CA GLN A 60 -15.16 7.89 7.18
C GLN A 60 -14.50 7.15 6.01
N VAL A 61 -13.18 7.08 6.05
CA VAL A 61 -12.36 6.24 5.17
C VAL A 61 -11.62 5.21 6.03
N GLU A 62 -11.89 3.94 5.77
CA GLU A 62 -11.09 2.82 6.20
C GLU A 62 -10.19 2.36 5.07
N PHE A 63 -8.97 1.99 5.42
CA PHE A 63 -7.99 1.46 4.48
C PHE A 63 -7.04 0.46 5.12
N THR A 64 -6.44 -0.39 4.30
CA THR A 64 -5.35 -1.30 4.65
C THR A 64 -4.21 -1.19 3.62
N LEU A 65 -3.13 -1.93 3.84
CA LEU A 65 -2.00 -2.03 2.91
C LEU A 65 -1.88 -3.45 2.38
N ASN A 66 -1.65 -3.57 1.07
CA ASN A 66 -1.22 -4.79 0.42
C ASN A 66 0.24 -4.66 0.01
N VAL A 67 0.99 -5.76 0.12
CA VAL A 67 2.38 -5.88 -0.29
C VAL A 67 2.45 -6.94 -1.38
N THR A 68 3.14 -6.63 -2.48
CA THR A 68 3.34 -7.57 -3.59
C THR A 68 4.80 -7.62 -3.99
N VAL A 69 5.33 -8.83 -4.17
CA VAL A 69 6.67 -9.06 -4.71
C VAL A 69 6.57 -10.05 -5.87
N ALA A 70 7.13 -9.67 -7.02
CA ALA A 70 7.20 -10.52 -8.20
C ALA A 70 8.57 -10.40 -8.86
N ASP A 71 9.17 -11.52 -9.24
CA ASP A 71 10.32 -11.53 -10.14
C ASP A 71 9.90 -11.02 -11.53
N LYS A 72 10.70 -10.14 -12.14
CA LYS A 72 10.35 -9.51 -13.42
C LYS A 72 10.43 -10.50 -14.58
N LEU A 73 11.38 -11.44 -14.54
CA LEU A 73 11.51 -12.45 -15.58
C LEU A 73 10.33 -13.45 -15.50
N GLY A 74 10.03 -13.95 -14.31
CA GLY A 74 8.88 -14.80 -14.03
C GLY A 74 7.56 -14.11 -14.39
N TRP A 75 7.40 -12.82 -14.06
CA TRP A 75 6.25 -12.04 -14.48
C TRP A 75 6.11 -11.96 -16.00
N ALA A 76 7.22 -11.70 -16.72
CA ALA A 76 7.22 -11.67 -18.18
C ALA A 76 6.86 -13.04 -18.79
N GLN A 77 7.30 -14.14 -18.18
CA GLN A 77 6.93 -15.49 -18.61
C GLN A 77 5.45 -15.77 -18.34
N ALA A 78 4.93 -15.42 -17.17
CA ALA A 78 3.51 -15.54 -16.84
C ALA A 78 2.65 -14.78 -17.85
N ARG A 79 3.01 -13.53 -18.20
CA ARG A 79 2.32 -12.74 -19.22
C ARG A 79 2.30 -13.37 -20.61
N ARG A 80 3.32 -14.15 -20.98
CA ARG A 80 3.31 -14.88 -22.28
C ARG A 80 2.29 -16.03 -22.28
N ARG A 81 2.06 -16.66 -21.13
CA ARG A 81 1.07 -17.73 -20.95
C ARG A 81 -0.34 -17.17 -20.77
N GLU A 82 -0.43 -16.02 -20.12
CA GLU A 82 -1.67 -15.34 -19.76
C GLU A 82 -1.65 -13.88 -20.25
N PRO A 83 -1.98 -13.64 -21.54
CA PRO A 83 -1.82 -12.32 -22.17
C PRO A 83 -2.66 -11.19 -21.53
N HIS A 84 -3.68 -11.54 -20.73
CA HIS A 84 -4.52 -10.58 -20.01
C HIS A 84 -3.80 -9.95 -18.79
N LEU A 85 -2.66 -10.51 -18.36
CA LEU A 85 -1.88 -9.96 -17.26
C LEU A 85 -1.25 -8.60 -17.64
N PRO A 86 -1.33 -7.60 -16.75
CA PRO A 86 -0.84 -6.26 -17.03
C PRO A 86 0.70 -6.24 -17.15
N ALA A 87 1.23 -5.20 -17.78
CA ALA A 87 2.69 -5.03 -17.95
C ALA A 87 3.47 -5.09 -16.63
N ARG A 88 2.84 -4.66 -15.53
CA ARG A 88 3.36 -4.69 -14.17
C ARG A 88 2.24 -5.13 -13.21
N PRO A 89 2.54 -5.91 -12.15
CA PRO A 89 1.52 -6.27 -11.18
C PRO A 89 0.96 -5.04 -10.45
N SER A 90 -0.33 -5.10 -10.11
CA SER A 90 -0.95 -4.18 -9.16
C SER A 90 -0.84 -4.74 -7.73
N PRO A 91 -0.43 -3.95 -6.73
CA PRO A 91 -0.37 -4.45 -5.35
C PRO A 91 -1.74 -4.78 -4.76
N ASN A 92 -2.83 -4.24 -5.32
CA ASN A 92 -4.19 -4.50 -4.85
C ASN A 92 -4.89 -5.63 -5.62
N THR A 93 -4.12 -6.47 -6.34
CA THR A 93 -4.62 -7.62 -7.09
C THR A 93 -3.78 -8.85 -6.74
N VAL A 94 -4.43 -9.98 -6.51
CA VAL A 94 -3.77 -11.26 -6.21
C VAL A 94 -3.56 -12.02 -7.52
N TYR A 95 -2.30 -12.33 -7.86
CA TYR A 95 -1.94 -13.01 -9.12
C TYR A 95 -1.52 -14.48 -8.91
N GLY A 96 -1.90 -15.07 -7.77
CA GLY A 96 -1.55 -16.46 -7.44
C GLY A 96 -0.03 -16.71 -7.49
N PRO A 97 0.44 -17.75 -8.19
CA PRO A 97 1.86 -18.11 -8.20
C PRO A 97 2.76 -17.11 -8.95
N ALA A 98 2.20 -16.24 -9.79
CA ALA A 98 2.99 -15.28 -10.57
C ALA A 98 3.55 -14.13 -9.72
N ALA A 99 2.99 -13.89 -8.54
CA ALA A 99 3.47 -12.88 -7.61
C ALA A 99 3.09 -13.24 -6.17
N TRP A 100 4.06 -13.14 -5.25
CA TRP A 100 3.74 -13.19 -3.82
C TRP A 100 2.92 -11.96 -3.43
N HIS A 101 1.87 -12.15 -2.64
CA HIS A 101 1.01 -11.09 -2.15
C HIS A 101 0.67 -11.32 -0.67
N SER A 102 0.67 -10.25 0.13
CA SER A 102 0.14 -10.29 1.49
C SER A 102 -0.51 -8.96 1.89
N ARG A 103 -1.64 -9.04 2.59
CA ARG A 103 -2.12 -7.90 3.39
C ARG A 103 -1.16 -7.66 4.55
N ILE A 104 -0.97 -6.39 4.90
CA ILE A 104 -0.05 -5.99 5.98
C ILE A 104 -0.43 -6.62 7.32
N GLY A 105 -1.73 -6.76 7.59
CA GLY A 105 -2.23 -7.37 8.83
C GLY A 105 -1.74 -8.81 9.06
N ARG A 106 -1.42 -9.54 7.98
CA ARG A 106 -0.83 -10.90 8.06
C ARG A 106 0.68 -10.90 8.35
N LEU A 107 1.33 -9.76 8.17
CA LEU A 107 2.75 -9.58 8.49
C LEU A 107 2.95 -9.04 9.91
N LEU A 108 1.93 -8.41 10.50
CA LEU A 108 1.97 -7.90 11.87
C LEU A 108 1.93 -9.05 12.89
N PRO A 109 2.44 -8.87 14.13
CA PRO A 109 2.51 -9.94 15.13
C PRO A 109 1.13 -10.52 15.49
N ALA A 110 0.09 -9.70 15.47
CA ALA A 110 -1.28 -10.14 15.74
C ALA A 110 -1.88 -11.02 14.62
N ASN A 111 -1.25 -11.07 13.44
CA ASN A 111 -1.65 -11.86 12.27
C ASN A 111 -3.14 -11.78 11.92
N ARG A 112 -3.72 -10.58 12.02
CA ARG A 112 -5.14 -10.30 11.80
C ARG A 112 -5.32 -9.17 10.81
N ASP A 113 -6.42 -9.22 10.06
CA ASP A 113 -6.68 -8.18 9.07
C ASP A 113 -6.78 -6.82 9.77
N THR A 114 -5.88 -5.90 9.39
CA THR A 114 -5.67 -4.65 10.11
C THR A 114 -6.06 -3.50 9.19
N TRP A 115 -6.96 -2.67 9.70
CA TRP A 115 -7.53 -1.53 9.01
C TRP A 115 -7.28 -0.28 9.84
N TRP A 116 -6.90 0.79 9.17
CA TRP A 116 -6.83 2.13 9.74
C TRP A 116 -8.04 2.92 9.31
N THR A 117 -8.50 3.79 10.20
CA THR A 117 -9.66 4.65 9.98
C THR A 117 -9.23 6.11 10.01
N ILE A 118 -9.77 6.91 9.11
CA ILE A 118 -9.63 8.37 9.12
C ILE A 118 -10.96 9.05 8.80
N SER A 119 -11.26 10.10 9.55
CA SER A 119 -12.37 11.03 9.33
C SER A 119 -11.83 12.47 9.21
N ALA A 120 -12.72 13.42 8.96
CA ALA A 120 -12.42 14.86 8.96
C ALA A 120 -11.75 15.35 10.27
N THR A 121 -12.07 14.70 11.40
CA THR A 121 -11.68 15.11 12.75
C THR A 121 -10.62 14.20 13.37
N THR A 122 -10.21 13.15 12.68
CA THR A 122 -9.17 12.23 13.15
C THR A 122 -7.81 12.94 13.15
N ASP A 123 -7.05 12.83 14.25
CA ASP A 123 -5.65 13.23 14.24
C ASP A 123 -4.85 12.32 13.29
N PRO A 124 -4.26 12.86 12.20
CA PRO A 124 -3.57 12.05 11.22
C PRO A 124 -2.24 11.47 11.75
N GLU A 125 -1.65 12.04 12.80
CA GLU A 125 -0.29 11.72 13.22
C GLU A 125 -0.14 10.28 13.77
N PRO A 126 -0.99 9.78 14.69
CA PRO A 126 -0.93 8.40 15.14
C PRO A 126 -1.19 7.39 14.01
N VAL A 127 -2.09 7.72 13.07
CA VAL A 127 -2.39 6.86 11.92
C VAL A 127 -1.17 6.75 11.00
N ALA A 128 -0.56 7.89 10.65
CA ALA A 128 0.65 7.92 9.84
C ALA A 128 1.79 7.13 10.49
N ARG A 129 2.03 7.36 11.78
CA ARG A 129 3.08 6.66 12.54
C ARG A 129 2.86 5.15 12.53
N GLY A 130 1.64 4.70 12.81
CA GLY A 130 1.28 3.28 12.79
C GLY A 130 1.51 2.64 11.41
N VAL A 131 1.11 3.33 10.33
CA VAL A 131 1.36 2.87 8.95
C VAL A 131 2.86 2.78 8.65
N ILE A 132 3.62 3.83 8.97
CA ILE A 132 5.06 3.86 8.66
C ILE A 132 5.83 2.83 9.50
N SER A 133 5.50 2.65 10.78
CA SER A 133 6.04 1.56 11.61
C SER A 133 5.70 0.19 11.02
N ALA A 134 4.45 -0.06 10.62
CA ALA A 134 4.06 -1.31 9.98
C ALA A 134 4.87 -1.61 8.71
N VAL A 135 5.11 -0.59 7.89
CA VAL A 135 5.93 -0.73 6.67
C VAL A 135 7.40 -0.98 7.03
N THR A 136 7.94 -0.24 7.97
CA THR A 136 9.37 -0.27 8.32
C THR A 136 9.74 -1.59 8.99
N GLU A 137 8.93 -2.03 9.95
CA GLU A 137 9.22 -3.17 10.82
C GLU A 137 8.78 -4.51 10.20
N TYR A 138 7.78 -4.52 9.32
CA TYR A 138 7.19 -5.78 8.82
C TYR A 138 7.17 -5.88 7.29
N ALA A 139 6.71 -4.85 6.57
CA ALA A 139 6.66 -4.94 5.10
C ALA A 139 8.05 -4.97 4.47
N LEU A 140 8.97 -4.10 4.91
CA LEU A 140 10.33 -4.03 4.38
C LEU A 140 11.12 -5.33 4.59
N PRO A 141 11.17 -5.92 5.79
CA PRO A 141 11.79 -7.23 5.98
C PRO A 141 11.18 -8.32 5.11
N ALA A 142 9.85 -8.38 5.02
CA ALA A 142 9.16 -9.36 4.18
C ALA A 142 9.54 -9.21 2.69
N ILE A 143 9.59 -7.97 2.18
CA ILE A 143 10.05 -7.68 0.81
C ILE A 143 11.50 -8.16 0.62
N ARG A 144 12.40 -7.86 1.56
CA ARG A 144 13.83 -8.20 1.45
C ARG A 144 14.09 -9.71 1.49
N GLU A 145 13.34 -10.45 2.30
CA GLU A 145 13.39 -11.91 2.34
C GLU A 145 13.10 -12.51 0.96
N ARG A 146 12.04 -12.01 0.31
CA ARG A 146 11.56 -12.52 -0.99
C ARG A 146 12.36 -12.05 -2.19
N ARG A 147 13.31 -11.13 -2.01
CA ARG A 147 14.28 -10.72 -3.04
C ARG A 147 15.53 -11.60 -3.06
N ARG A 148 15.79 -12.34 -1.99
CA ARG A 148 16.97 -13.20 -1.85
C ARG A 148 16.73 -14.64 -2.32
N SER A 149 15.50 -14.94 -2.76
CA SER A 149 15.06 -16.23 -3.29
C SER A 149 14.96 -16.13 -4.81
#